data_AF-A0A6G4ZZF5-F1
#
_entry.id   AF-A0A6G4ZZF5-F1
#
_cell.length_a   1.000
_cell.length_b   1.000
_cell.length_c   1.000
_cell.angle_alpha   90.00
_cell.angle_beta   90.00
_cell.angle_gamma   90.00
#
_symmetry.space_group_name_H-M   'P 1'
#
loop_
_entity.id
_entity.type
_entity.pdbx_description
1 polymer ?
#
loop_
_entity_poly.entity_id
_entity_poly.type
_entity_poly.pdbx_seq_one_letter_code
_entity_poly.pdbx_strand_id
1 'polypeptide(L)'
;MDNEADDALRLERRAIKRIVDAKLKARPELFEQEGDGWSKLGYASSFNMEPNSLPDNVERIHVDCVSPDEFIEKFEKLYKPVVIQGATDNWKAQYKWTLPRLARKYRNQKFKCGEDNDGYSVKLKMKYFVHYMENNRDDSPLYIFDSSFGEGVGKRKKIRYACMLGAHSRRAKLLEDYQVPDYFSDDLFQYAGEEKRPPYRWFVMGSARSGTGIHID
;
A
#
# COMPACT_ATOMS: atom_id res chain seq x y z
N MET A 1 -3.64 -6.53 -34.41
CA MET A 1 -2.26 -6.61 -33.89
C MET A 1 -1.59 -5.24 -33.84
N ASP A 2 -1.63 -4.44 -34.91
CA ASP A 2 -0.97 -3.11 -34.92
C ASP A 2 -1.49 -2.10 -33.88
N ASN A 3 -2.81 -2.09 -33.61
CA ASN A 3 -3.39 -1.18 -32.62
C ASN A 3 -3.01 -1.49 -31.16
N GLU A 4 -2.80 -2.76 -30.80
CA GLU A 4 -2.45 -3.13 -29.42
C GLU A 4 -1.00 -2.76 -29.09
N ALA A 5 -0.09 -2.93 -30.06
CA ALA A 5 1.30 -2.53 -29.92
C ALA A 5 1.42 -0.99 -29.79
N ASP A 6 0.69 -0.23 -30.59
CA ASP A 6 0.66 1.24 -30.48
C ASP A 6 0.07 1.71 -29.14
N ASP A 7 -1.01 1.07 -28.66
CA ASP A 7 -1.59 1.40 -27.36
C ASP A 7 -0.65 1.06 -26.17
N ALA A 8 0.10 -0.05 -26.27
CA ALA A 8 1.11 -0.41 -25.28
C ALA A 8 2.25 0.61 -25.24
N LEU A 9 2.79 0.99 -26.40
CA LEU A 9 3.83 2.03 -26.52
C LEU A 9 3.37 3.39 -25.99
N ARG A 10 2.12 3.77 -26.27
CA ARG A 10 1.51 5.00 -25.73
C ARG A 10 1.37 4.95 -24.22
N LEU A 11 1.01 3.79 -23.65
CA LEU A 11 0.94 3.60 -22.21
C LEU A 11 2.31 3.73 -21.58
N GLU A 12 3.31 3.06 -22.12
CA GLU A 12 4.70 3.06 -21.64
C GLU A 12 5.28 4.48 -21.62
N ARG A 13 5.23 5.21 -22.75
CA ARG A 13 5.71 6.61 -22.81
C ARG A 13 5.06 7.50 -21.76
N ARG A 14 3.76 7.33 -21.54
CA ARG A 14 3.02 8.07 -20.50
C ARG A 14 3.37 7.60 -19.09
N ALA A 15 3.63 6.31 -18.90
CA ALA A 15 4.03 5.74 -17.62
C ALA A 15 5.40 6.28 -17.21
N ILE A 16 6.40 6.18 -18.09
CA ILE A 16 7.77 6.70 -17.88
C ILE A 16 7.72 8.16 -17.42
N LYS A 17 7.05 9.03 -18.18
CA LYS A 17 6.91 10.45 -17.81
C LYS A 17 6.33 10.63 -16.40
N ARG A 18 5.28 9.89 -16.05
CA ARG A 18 4.61 10.02 -14.76
C ARG A 18 5.42 9.43 -13.61
N ILE A 19 6.16 8.36 -13.86
CA ILE A 19 7.06 7.73 -12.88
C ILE A 19 8.21 8.68 -12.57
N VAL A 20 8.85 9.27 -13.58
CA VAL A 20 9.91 10.28 -13.40
C VAL A 20 9.39 11.47 -12.61
N ASP A 21 8.23 12.03 -12.99
CA ASP A 21 7.59 13.13 -12.23
C ASP A 21 7.35 12.75 -10.75
N ALA A 22 6.97 11.50 -10.47
CA ALA A 22 6.72 11.03 -9.11
C ALA A 22 8.01 10.80 -8.33
N LYS A 23 9.04 10.21 -8.95
CA LYS A 23 10.37 10.03 -8.37
C LYS A 23 10.98 11.36 -7.95
N LEU A 24 10.97 12.35 -8.85
CA LEU A 24 11.49 13.70 -8.60
C LEU A 24 10.82 14.38 -7.41
N LYS A 25 9.51 14.20 -7.25
CA LYS A 25 8.76 14.80 -6.13
C LYS A 25 8.96 14.05 -4.83
N ALA A 26 8.95 12.72 -4.88
CA ALA A 26 9.00 11.89 -3.69
C ALA A 26 10.38 11.84 -3.06
N ARG A 27 11.44 11.91 -3.88
CA ARG A 27 12.84 11.79 -3.46
C ARG A 27 13.73 12.75 -4.29
N PRO A 28 13.56 14.08 -4.14
CA PRO A 28 14.31 15.06 -4.94
C PRO A 28 15.82 14.97 -4.73
N GLU A 29 16.28 14.45 -3.59
CA GLU A 29 17.68 14.26 -3.25
C GLU A 29 18.37 13.14 -4.06
N LEU A 30 17.61 12.25 -4.69
CA LEU A 30 18.17 11.20 -5.56
C LEU A 30 18.44 11.69 -7.00
N PHE A 31 18.11 12.94 -7.31
CA PHE A 31 18.41 13.52 -8.62
C PHE A 31 19.82 14.12 -8.61
N GLU A 32 20.82 13.30 -8.97
CA GLU A 32 22.21 13.72 -9.10
C GLU A 32 22.46 14.34 -10.51
N GLN A 33 23.37 15.31 -10.61
CA GLN A 33 23.77 15.88 -11.92
C GLN A 33 24.51 14.85 -12.79
N GLU A 34 25.14 13.85 -12.15
CA GLU A 34 25.85 12.75 -12.81
C GLU A 34 25.34 11.42 -12.27
N GLY A 35 24.69 10.61 -13.11
CA GLY A 35 24.25 9.24 -12.77
C GLY A 35 22.78 9.09 -12.38
N ASP A 36 22.37 7.86 -12.06
CA ASP A 36 21.04 7.51 -11.56
C ASP A 36 21.12 7.18 -10.06
N GLY A 37 20.71 8.13 -9.21
CA GLY A 37 20.69 7.94 -7.76
C GLY A 37 19.73 6.84 -7.29
N TRP A 38 18.81 6.37 -8.14
CA TRP A 38 17.85 5.32 -7.79
C TRP A 38 18.42 3.91 -7.82
N SER A 39 19.53 3.66 -8.53
CA SER A 39 20.10 2.32 -8.73
C SER A 39 21.61 2.27 -8.50
N LYS A 40 22.14 3.21 -7.72
CA LYS A 40 23.57 3.40 -7.46
C LYS A 40 24.24 2.19 -6.80
N LEU A 41 23.51 1.45 -5.99
CA LEU A 41 23.98 0.27 -5.24
C LEU A 41 23.77 -1.05 -5.99
N GLY A 42 22.94 -1.05 -7.04
CA GLY A 42 22.74 -2.20 -7.92
C GLY A 42 22.03 -3.39 -7.24
N TYR A 43 21.22 -3.14 -6.21
CA TYR A 43 20.55 -4.19 -5.42
C TYR A 43 19.58 -5.04 -6.23
N ALA A 44 19.09 -4.55 -7.37
CA ALA A 44 18.31 -5.37 -8.30
C ALA A 44 19.05 -6.62 -8.78
N SER A 45 20.39 -6.63 -8.76
CA SER A 45 21.23 -7.76 -9.16
C SER A 45 22.07 -8.36 -8.03
N SER A 46 22.44 -7.57 -7.01
CA SER A 46 23.41 -7.97 -6.00
C SER A 46 22.80 -8.40 -4.66
N PHE A 47 21.57 -7.97 -4.36
CA PHE A 47 20.94 -8.22 -3.06
C PHE A 47 20.14 -9.52 -3.08
N ASN A 48 20.53 -10.48 -2.25
CA ASN A 48 19.83 -11.75 -2.11
C ASN A 48 18.52 -11.56 -1.32
N MET A 49 17.38 -11.92 -1.93
CA MET A 49 16.05 -11.84 -1.32
C MET A 49 15.42 -13.22 -1.07
N GLU A 50 16.19 -14.31 -1.16
CA GLU A 50 15.71 -15.67 -0.95
C GLU A 50 15.20 -15.88 0.48
N PRO A 51 13.89 -16.11 0.71
CA PRO A 51 13.31 -16.16 2.06
C PRO A 51 13.89 -17.26 2.94
N ASN A 52 14.27 -18.39 2.34
CA ASN A 52 14.80 -19.57 3.05
C ASN A 52 16.12 -19.30 3.78
N SER A 53 16.78 -18.18 3.48
CA SER A 53 18.03 -17.79 4.14
C SER A 53 17.82 -17.03 5.45
N LEU A 54 16.58 -16.64 5.78
CA LEU A 54 16.26 -15.80 6.93
C LEU A 54 15.83 -16.65 8.14
N PRO A 55 16.43 -16.44 9.32
CA PRO A 55 15.96 -17.10 10.54
C PRO A 55 14.57 -16.57 10.93
N ASP A 56 13.64 -17.49 11.18
CA ASP A 56 12.31 -17.21 11.74
C ASP A 56 12.20 -17.91 13.10
N ASN A 57 11.99 -17.11 14.15
CA ASN A 57 11.85 -17.57 15.53
C ASN A 57 10.62 -16.97 16.23
N VAL A 58 9.68 -16.39 15.48
CA VAL A 58 8.49 -15.75 16.05
C VAL A 58 7.41 -16.79 16.33
N GLU A 59 6.74 -16.68 17.47
CA GLU A 59 5.63 -17.57 17.83
C GLU A 59 4.45 -17.40 16.86
N ARG A 60 3.75 -18.50 16.58
CA ARG A 60 2.59 -18.54 15.68
C ARG A 60 1.39 -19.13 16.40
N ILE A 61 0.25 -18.45 16.28
CA ILE A 61 -1.05 -18.93 16.76
C ILE A 61 -2.03 -19.01 15.59
N HIS A 62 -3.04 -19.86 15.71
CA HIS A 62 -4.16 -19.88 14.77
C HIS A 62 -5.36 -19.16 15.40
N VAL A 63 -6.05 -18.33 14.63
CA VAL A 63 -7.18 -17.51 15.11
C VAL A 63 -8.30 -18.35 15.73
N ASP A 64 -8.60 -19.53 15.17
CA ASP A 64 -9.63 -20.44 15.70
C ASP A 64 -9.22 -21.16 17.01
N CYS A 65 -7.94 -21.11 17.38
CA CYS A 65 -7.41 -21.82 18.54
C CYS A 65 -7.18 -20.92 19.76
N VAL A 66 -7.29 -19.60 19.60
CA VAL A 66 -7.00 -18.62 20.66
C VAL A 66 -8.14 -17.61 20.71
N SER A 67 -8.86 -17.57 21.83
CA SER A 67 -9.91 -16.58 22.03
C SER A 67 -9.36 -15.15 22.20
N PRO A 68 -10.17 -14.09 22.02
CA PRO A 68 -9.71 -12.72 22.28
C PRO A 68 -9.16 -12.50 23.70
N ASP A 69 -9.80 -13.05 24.73
CA ASP A 69 -9.32 -12.93 26.12
C ASP A 69 -7.95 -13.61 26.32
N GLU A 70 -7.75 -14.79 25.72
CA GLU A 70 -6.46 -15.47 25.76
C GLU A 70 -5.39 -14.73 24.97
N PHE A 71 -5.75 -14.10 23.85
CA PHE A 71 -4.86 -13.27 23.05
C PHE A 71 -4.38 -12.06 23.88
N ILE A 72 -5.31 -11.40 24.57
CA ILE A 72 -5.01 -10.25 25.44
C ILE A 72 -4.03 -10.65 26.54
N GLU A 73 -4.33 -11.71 27.29
CA GLU A 73 -3.52 -12.11 28.44
C GLU A 73 -2.13 -12.64 28.06
N LYS A 74 -2.01 -13.35 26.93
CA LYS A 74 -0.74 -13.98 26.51
C LYS A 74 0.15 -13.09 25.62
N PHE A 75 -0.43 -12.11 24.93
CA PHE A 75 0.29 -11.33 23.91
C PHE A 75 0.13 -9.82 24.10
N GLU A 76 -1.08 -9.28 23.96
CA GLU A 76 -1.30 -7.82 23.92
C GLU A 76 -0.87 -7.12 25.21
N LYS A 77 -1.33 -7.61 26.36
CA LYS A 77 -1.01 -7.06 27.69
C LYS A 77 0.49 -7.13 28.01
N LEU A 78 1.18 -8.10 27.43
CA LEU A 78 2.62 -8.33 27.63
C LEU A 78 3.49 -7.62 26.57
N TYR A 79 2.88 -6.91 25.62
CA TYR A 79 3.58 -6.33 24.46
C TYR A 79 4.43 -7.37 23.70
N LYS A 80 3.96 -8.62 23.65
CA LYS A 80 4.69 -9.75 23.04
C LYS A 80 4.26 -9.95 21.58
N PRO A 81 5.19 -9.87 20.60
CA PRO A 81 4.88 -10.12 19.20
C PRO A 81 4.47 -11.59 18.94
N VAL A 82 3.50 -11.78 18.03
CA VAL A 82 3.03 -13.09 17.57
C VAL A 82 2.53 -12.99 16.13
N VAL A 83 2.69 -14.05 15.33
CA VAL A 83 2.04 -14.13 14.01
C VAL A 83 0.73 -14.90 14.11
N ILE A 84 -0.33 -14.31 13.58
CA ILE A 84 -1.70 -14.84 13.62
C ILE A 84 -2.05 -15.46 12.28
N GLN A 85 -2.28 -16.77 12.28
CA GLN A 85 -2.68 -17.56 11.12
C GLN A 85 -4.21 -17.67 11.05
N GLY A 86 -4.76 -17.91 9.86
CA GLY A 86 -6.20 -18.05 9.63
C GLY A 86 -7.01 -16.74 9.59
N ALA A 87 -6.45 -15.64 10.13
CA ALA A 87 -7.16 -14.35 10.24
C ALA A 87 -7.61 -13.72 8.91
N THR A 88 -7.06 -14.19 7.78
CA THR A 88 -7.36 -13.65 6.44
C THR A 88 -8.01 -14.67 5.50
N ASP A 89 -8.37 -15.85 5.99
CA ASP A 89 -8.82 -16.98 5.16
C ASP A 89 -10.09 -16.66 4.36
N ASN A 90 -10.99 -15.88 4.96
CA ASN A 90 -12.26 -15.49 4.35
C ASN A 90 -12.17 -14.18 3.54
N TRP A 91 -11.00 -13.54 3.47
CA TRP A 91 -10.86 -12.26 2.78
C TRP A 91 -10.96 -12.43 1.26
N LYS A 92 -11.83 -11.63 0.62
CA LYS A 92 -11.91 -11.61 -0.84
C LYS A 92 -10.61 -11.10 -1.48
N ALA A 93 -9.79 -10.38 -0.72
CA ALA A 93 -8.45 -9.94 -1.10
C ALA A 93 -7.60 -11.07 -1.67
N GLN A 94 -7.68 -12.30 -1.13
CA GLN A 94 -6.87 -13.44 -1.58
C GLN A 94 -6.94 -13.69 -3.09
N TYR A 95 -8.12 -13.50 -3.70
CA TYR A 95 -8.30 -13.71 -5.15
C TYR A 95 -8.59 -12.42 -5.93
N LYS A 96 -8.87 -11.29 -5.25
CA LYS A 96 -9.10 -9.99 -5.92
C LYS A 96 -7.85 -9.14 -6.02
N TRP A 97 -6.93 -9.21 -5.06
CA TRP A 97 -5.76 -8.35 -4.99
C TRP A 97 -4.57 -8.96 -5.74
N THR A 98 -4.75 -9.13 -7.05
CA THR A 98 -3.68 -9.50 -7.98
C THR A 98 -3.33 -8.33 -8.89
N LEU A 99 -2.07 -8.24 -9.34
CA LEU A 99 -1.63 -7.13 -10.22
C LEU A 99 -2.57 -6.90 -11.41
N PRO A 100 -3.00 -7.92 -12.18
CA PRO A 100 -3.89 -7.71 -13.32
C PRO A 100 -5.28 -7.19 -12.91
N ARG A 101 -5.83 -7.69 -11.79
CA ARG A 101 -7.16 -7.29 -11.31
C ARG A 101 -7.14 -5.88 -10.74
N LEU A 102 -6.12 -5.50 -9.98
CA LEU A 102 -5.94 -4.16 -9.43
C LEU A 102 -5.69 -3.14 -10.56
N ALA A 103 -4.79 -3.45 -11.50
CA ALA A 103 -4.51 -2.63 -12.68
C ALA A 103 -5.76 -2.38 -13.54
N ARG A 104 -6.68 -3.35 -13.62
CA ARG A 104 -7.96 -3.21 -14.34
C ARG A 104 -9.01 -2.45 -13.52
N LYS A 105 -9.31 -2.91 -12.29
CA LYS A 105 -10.40 -2.36 -11.45
C LYS A 105 -10.13 -0.92 -11.03
N TYR A 106 -8.88 -0.60 -10.69
CA TYR A 106 -8.47 0.72 -10.19
C TYR A 106 -7.60 1.49 -11.18
N ARG A 107 -7.59 1.10 -12.46
CA ARG A 107 -6.73 1.60 -13.55
C ARG A 107 -6.37 3.09 -13.51
N ASN A 108 -7.37 3.95 -13.30
CA ASN A 108 -7.23 5.40 -13.32
C ASN A 108 -7.28 6.07 -11.94
N GLN A 109 -7.41 5.29 -10.86
CA GLN A 109 -7.39 5.79 -9.49
C GLN A 109 -5.97 6.08 -9.05
N LYS A 110 -5.78 7.19 -8.34
CA LYS A 110 -4.48 7.61 -7.81
C LYS A 110 -4.28 7.05 -6.40
N PHE A 111 -3.11 6.49 -6.14
CA PHE A 111 -2.68 6.02 -4.83
C PHE A 111 -1.41 6.77 -4.42
N LYS A 112 -1.30 7.12 -3.14
CA LYS A 112 -0.11 7.73 -2.55
C LYS A 112 1.07 6.77 -2.61
N CYS A 113 2.20 7.25 -3.12
CA CYS A 113 3.43 6.50 -3.25
C CYS A 113 4.68 7.29 -2.80
N GLY A 114 4.48 8.35 -2.02
CA GLY A 114 5.51 9.25 -1.52
C GLY A 114 4.91 10.54 -0.98
N GLU A 115 5.79 11.41 -0.47
CA GLU A 115 5.50 12.78 -0.04
C GLU A 115 6.57 13.69 -0.64
N ASP A 116 6.21 14.93 -0.98
CA ASP A 116 7.19 15.93 -1.38
C ASP A 116 7.73 16.73 -0.19
N ASN A 117 8.68 17.63 -0.45
CA ASN A 117 9.36 18.43 0.59
C ASN A 117 8.41 19.30 1.42
N ASP A 118 7.22 19.62 0.90
CA ASP A 118 6.21 20.41 1.59
C ASP A 118 5.16 19.53 2.30
N GLY A 119 5.37 18.21 2.31
CA GLY A 119 4.48 17.22 2.93
C GLY A 119 3.24 16.88 2.10
N TYR A 120 3.15 17.32 0.83
CA TYR A 120 2.03 16.94 -0.02
C TYR A 120 2.21 15.52 -0.56
N SER A 121 1.10 14.78 -0.63
CA SER A 121 1.12 13.42 -1.14
C SER A 121 1.47 13.35 -2.63
N VAL A 122 2.55 12.62 -2.94
CA VAL A 122 2.87 12.21 -4.31
C VAL A 122 2.02 10.99 -4.65
N LYS A 123 1.28 11.05 -5.77
CA LYS A 123 0.34 9.99 -6.17
C LYS A 123 0.51 9.54 -7.61
N LEU A 124 0.47 8.23 -7.83
CA LEU A 124 0.45 7.61 -9.16
C LEU A 124 -0.86 6.90 -9.44
N LYS A 125 -1.26 6.85 -10.72
CA LYS A 125 -2.39 5.99 -11.13
C LYS A 125 -1.97 4.53 -11.02
N MET A 126 -2.86 3.65 -10.56
CA MET A 126 -2.58 2.22 -10.40
C MET A 126 -1.94 1.58 -11.65
N LYS A 127 -2.41 1.92 -12.86
CA LYS A 127 -1.81 1.40 -14.10
C LYS A 127 -0.34 1.76 -14.31
N TYR A 128 0.09 2.93 -13.84
CA TYR A 128 1.48 3.37 -13.95
C TYR A 128 2.33 2.74 -12.85
N PHE A 129 1.74 2.56 -11.65
CA PHE A 129 2.44 1.91 -10.55
C PHE A 129 2.68 0.42 -10.80
N VAL A 130 1.70 -0.31 -11.36
CA VAL A 130 1.89 -1.71 -11.77
C VAL A 130 2.94 -1.83 -12.87
N HIS A 131 2.89 -0.97 -13.89
CA HIS A 131 3.95 -0.92 -14.91
C HIS A 131 5.33 -0.63 -14.30
N TYR A 132 5.41 0.29 -13.32
CA TYR A 132 6.63 0.56 -12.60
C TYR A 132 7.15 -0.66 -11.82
N MET A 133 6.28 -1.36 -11.08
CA MET A 133 6.65 -2.57 -10.33
C MET A 133 7.22 -3.67 -11.22
N GLU A 134 6.69 -3.82 -12.44
CA GLU A 134 7.13 -4.84 -13.41
C GLU A 134 8.46 -4.48 -14.11
N ASN A 135 8.88 -3.21 -14.11
CA ASN A 135 9.97 -2.73 -14.98
C ASN A 135 11.09 -1.96 -14.25
N ASN A 136 11.04 -1.79 -12.92
CA ASN A 136 12.05 -1.03 -12.19
C ASN A 136 13.23 -1.89 -11.71
N ARG A 137 14.39 -1.24 -11.56
CA ARG A 137 15.61 -1.80 -10.95
C ARG A 137 16.14 -0.92 -9.82
N ASP A 138 15.26 -0.14 -9.22
CA ASP A 138 15.63 0.80 -8.17
C ASP A 138 16.07 0.04 -6.92
N ASP A 139 17.05 0.55 -6.21
CA ASP A 139 17.59 -0.02 -4.97
C ASP A 139 16.55 0.02 -3.85
N SER A 140 15.79 1.12 -3.78
CA SER A 140 14.63 1.30 -2.90
C SER A 140 13.47 1.88 -3.72
N PRO A 141 12.63 1.01 -4.33
CA PRO A 141 11.56 1.44 -5.22
C PRO A 141 10.48 2.29 -4.53
N LEU A 142 9.76 3.12 -5.30
CA LEU A 142 8.54 3.78 -4.86
C LEU A 142 7.56 2.75 -4.29
N TYR A 143 6.86 3.14 -3.23
CA TYR A 143 6.04 2.24 -2.42
C TYR A 143 4.64 2.83 -2.21
N ILE A 144 3.57 2.13 -2.62
CA ILE A 144 2.22 2.58 -2.30
C ILE A 144 1.99 2.43 -0.80
N PHE A 145 1.63 3.53 -0.17
CA PHE A 145 1.28 3.63 1.25
C PHE A 145 0.12 4.64 1.38
N ASP A 146 -1.11 4.22 1.03
CA ASP A 146 -2.28 5.10 0.95
C ASP A 146 -3.24 4.88 2.11
N SER A 147 -3.43 5.89 2.96
CA SER A 147 -4.40 5.86 4.06
C SER A 147 -5.80 6.33 3.70
N SER A 148 -5.92 7.06 2.59
CA SER A 148 -7.15 7.76 2.20
C SER A 148 -8.09 6.93 1.32
N PHE A 149 -7.82 5.62 1.15
CA PHE A 149 -8.53 4.79 0.17
C PHE A 149 -10.00 4.57 0.55
N GLY A 150 -10.29 4.47 1.85
CA GLY A 150 -11.64 4.33 2.41
C GLY A 150 -12.45 5.63 2.48
N GLU A 151 -11.78 6.78 2.31
CA GLU A 151 -12.42 8.09 2.38
C GLU A 151 -13.12 8.47 1.06
N GLY A 152 -14.25 9.19 1.18
CA GLY A 152 -14.94 9.80 0.04
C GLY A 152 -14.07 10.84 -0.67
N VAL A 153 -14.32 11.07 -1.96
CA VAL A 153 -13.54 12.05 -2.75
C VAL A 153 -13.80 13.47 -2.25
N GLY A 154 -12.87 14.01 -1.46
CA GLY A 154 -12.65 15.44 -1.32
C GLY A 154 -13.26 16.08 -0.07
N LYS A 155 -12.39 16.74 0.69
CA LYS A 155 -12.68 17.78 1.70
C LYS A 155 -13.33 19.05 1.10
N ARG A 156 -14.09 18.93 0.00
CA ARG A 156 -14.89 20.03 -0.54
C ARG A 156 -16.29 19.92 0.07
N LYS A 157 -16.53 20.81 1.03
CA LYS A 157 -17.81 21.22 1.61
C LYS A 157 -19.02 20.86 0.72
N LYS A 158 -20.03 20.25 1.35
CA LYS A 158 -21.24 19.61 0.79
C LYS A 158 -20.90 18.19 0.32
N ILE A 159 -21.29 17.12 1.01
CA ILE A 159 -22.68 16.77 1.34
C ILE A 159 -22.64 15.75 2.49
N ARG A 160 -23.22 16.08 3.66
CA ARG A 160 -23.45 15.14 4.79
C ARG A 160 -24.30 13.91 4.41
N TYR A 161 -24.92 13.92 3.23
CA TYR A 161 -25.71 12.81 2.68
C TYR A 161 -24.92 11.85 1.75
N ALA A 162 -23.69 12.15 1.34
CA ALA A 162 -22.94 11.30 0.39
C ALA A 162 -22.40 10.02 1.05
N CYS A 163 -22.14 10.06 2.37
CA CYS A 163 -21.82 8.88 3.17
C CYS A 163 -23.03 7.93 3.32
N MET A 164 -24.26 8.47 3.35
CA MET A 164 -25.49 7.67 3.38
C MET A 164 -25.93 7.16 1.99
N LEU A 165 -25.43 7.75 0.90
CA LEU A 165 -25.84 7.43 -0.48
C LEU A 165 -24.80 6.63 -1.27
N GLY A 166 -23.78 6.05 -0.62
CA GLY A 166 -22.85 5.11 -1.26
C GLY A 166 -21.92 5.72 -2.31
N ALA A 167 -21.76 7.04 -2.35
CA ALA A 167 -20.83 7.74 -3.26
C ALA A 167 -19.38 7.66 -2.76
N HIS A 168 -18.94 6.46 -2.39
CA HIS A 168 -17.56 6.24 -1.99
C HIS A 168 -16.64 6.35 -3.20
N SER A 169 -15.41 6.83 -2.97
CA SER A 169 -14.40 6.82 -4.02
C SER A 169 -14.27 5.39 -4.57
N ARG A 170 -13.98 5.24 -5.87
CA ARG A 170 -13.84 3.90 -6.47
C ARG A 170 -12.83 3.03 -5.69
N ARG A 171 -11.85 3.64 -4.99
CA ARG A 171 -10.86 2.97 -4.12
C ARG A 171 -11.46 2.39 -2.84
N ALA A 172 -12.55 2.94 -2.31
CA ALA A 172 -13.19 2.46 -1.09
C ALA A 172 -13.76 1.04 -1.24
N LYS A 173 -13.96 0.57 -2.47
CA LYS A 173 -14.28 -0.84 -2.76
C LYS A 173 -13.20 -1.83 -2.30
N LEU A 174 -12.02 -1.36 -1.87
CA LEU A 174 -11.02 -2.18 -1.17
C LEU A 174 -11.49 -2.57 0.24
N LEU A 175 -12.35 -1.77 0.89
CA LEU A 175 -12.94 -2.09 2.21
C LEU A 175 -13.87 -3.30 2.15
N GLU A 176 -14.42 -3.62 0.98
CA GLU A 176 -15.26 -4.80 0.77
C GLU A 176 -14.45 -6.11 0.63
N ASP A 177 -13.12 -6.00 0.58
CA ASP A 177 -12.22 -7.11 0.26
C ASP A 177 -11.54 -7.71 1.51
N TYR A 178 -11.66 -7.07 2.69
CA TYR A 178 -11.11 -7.54 3.97
C TYR A 178 -12.05 -7.20 5.14
N GLN A 179 -11.78 -7.78 6.31
CA GLN A 179 -12.45 -7.44 7.57
C GLN A 179 -11.41 -7.34 8.68
N VAL A 180 -11.62 -6.47 9.67
CA VAL A 180 -10.73 -6.37 10.84
C VAL A 180 -10.90 -7.64 11.69
N PRO A 181 -9.83 -8.36 12.06
CA PRO A 181 -9.92 -9.50 12.98
C PRO A 181 -10.45 -9.09 14.36
N ASP A 182 -11.15 -10.01 15.04
CA ASP A 182 -11.82 -9.74 16.33
C ASP A 182 -10.86 -9.30 17.44
N TYR A 183 -9.58 -9.67 17.36
CA TYR A 183 -8.55 -9.19 18.29
C TYR A 183 -8.33 -7.68 18.26
N PHE A 184 -8.78 -6.97 17.21
CA PHE A 184 -8.49 -5.56 16.97
C PHE A 184 -9.75 -4.71 16.78
N SER A 185 -10.92 -5.16 17.27
CA SER A 185 -12.21 -4.52 17.02
C SER A 185 -12.48 -3.24 17.81
N ASP A 186 -11.77 -3.01 18.92
CA ASP A 186 -12.06 -1.89 19.83
C ASP A 186 -11.89 -0.51 19.18
N ASP A 187 -10.81 -0.34 18.42
CA ASP A 187 -10.49 0.87 17.66
C ASP A 187 -10.83 2.19 18.39
N LEU A 188 -10.30 2.40 19.60
CA LEU A 188 -10.73 3.48 20.50
C LEU A 188 -10.60 4.89 19.90
N PHE A 189 -9.74 5.10 18.90
CA PHE A 189 -9.67 6.37 18.18
C PHE A 189 -10.93 6.71 17.38
N GLN A 190 -11.83 5.74 17.14
CA GLN A 190 -13.12 6.00 16.51
C GLN A 190 -13.94 7.06 17.28
N TYR A 191 -13.80 7.10 18.61
CA TYR A 191 -14.51 8.06 19.48
C TYR A 191 -14.03 9.51 19.33
N ALA A 192 -12.84 9.74 18.73
CA ALA A 192 -12.40 11.09 18.38
C ALA A 192 -13.17 11.66 17.16
N GLY A 193 -13.87 10.80 16.42
CA GLY A 193 -14.62 11.12 15.20
C GLY A 193 -13.75 11.00 13.94
N GLU A 194 -14.34 10.49 12.87
CA GLU A 194 -13.66 10.18 11.59
C GLU A 194 -12.91 11.36 10.96
N GLU A 195 -13.37 12.60 11.16
CA GLU A 195 -12.69 13.79 10.62
C GLU A 195 -11.45 14.22 11.42
N LYS A 196 -11.38 13.83 12.71
CA LYS A 196 -10.36 14.30 13.65
C LYS A 196 -9.34 13.23 14.02
N ARG A 197 -9.71 11.95 13.93
CA ARG A 197 -8.80 10.85 14.22
C ARG A 197 -7.60 10.88 13.27
N PRO A 198 -6.40 10.51 13.73
CA PRO A 198 -5.25 10.33 12.85
C PRO A 198 -5.51 9.23 11.79
N PRO A 199 -4.77 9.22 10.67
CA PRO A 199 -4.76 8.09 9.75
C PRO A 199 -4.38 6.79 10.49
N TYR A 200 -5.13 5.70 10.24
CA TYR A 200 -5.06 4.48 11.06
C TYR A 200 -5.11 3.18 10.24
N ARG A 201 -5.23 3.27 8.91
CA ARG A 201 -5.27 2.13 8.00
C ARG A 201 -4.59 2.50 6.71
N TRP A 202 -3.83 1.59 6.12
CA TRP A 202 -3.11 1.83 4.88
C TRP A 202 -3.30 0.66 3.92
N PHE A 203 -3.59 0.98 2.65
CA PHE A 203 -3.41 0.03 1.56
C PHE A 203 -1.94 0.09 1.13
N VAL A 204 -1.26 -1.04 1.22
CA VAL A 204 0.19 -1.13 1.06
C VAL A 204 0.51 -2.05 -0.11
N MET A 205 1.36 -1.59 -1.05
CA MET A 205 1.70 -2.35 -2.25
C MET A 205 3.05 -1.88 -2.81
N GLY A 206 3.97 -2.82 -3.05
CA GLY A 206 5.32 -2.51 -3.53
C GLY A 206 5.94 -3.68 -4.30
N SER A 207 6.98 -3.37 -5.09
CA SER A 207 7.84 -4.38 -5.70
C SER A 207 8.92 -4.84 -4.72
N ALA A 208 9.65 -5.88 -5.09
CA ALA A 208 10.82 -6.35 -4.34
C ALA A 208 11.78 -5.18 -4.02
N ARG A 209 12.43 -5.24 -2.85
CA ARG A 209 13.31 -4.20 -2.24
C ARG A 209 12.60 -2.95 -1.68
N SER A 210 11.32 -2.74 -1.96
CA SER A 210 10.56 -1.68 -1.26
C SER A 210 10.27 -2.08 0.19
N GLY A 211 10.12 -1.11 1.08
CA GLY A 211 9.82 -1.35 2.49
C GLY A 211 9.77 -0.08 3.32
N THR A 212 9.61 -0.25 4.62
CA THR A 212 9.65 0.84 5.62
C THR A 212 10.89 0.65 6.48
N GLY A 213 11.63 1.73 6.74
CA GLY A 213 12.76 1.70 7.67
C GLY A 213 12.30 1.38 9.11
N ILE A 214 13.26 1.14 10.01
CA ILE A 214 12.97 0.89 11.42
C ILE A 214 12.25 2.10 12.05
N HIS A 215 11.15 1.86 12.76
CA HIS A 215 10.32 2.88 13.42
C HIS A 215 9.53 2.29 14.61
N ILE A 216 8.93 3.17 15.39
CA ILE A 216 7.90 2.85 16.40
C ILE A 216 6.62 3.54 15.93
N ASP A 217 5.53 2.79 15.91
CA ASP A 217 4.18 3.29 15.57
C ASP A 217 3.62 4.24 16.64
#